data_AF-A0A0C2GQG2-F1
#
_entry.id   AF-A0A0C2GQG2-F1
#
_cell.length_a   1.000
_cell.length_b   1.000
_cell.length_c   1.000
_cell.angle_alpha   90.00
_cell.angle_beta   90.00
_cell.angle_gamma   90.00
#
_symmetry.space_group_name_H-M   'P 1'
#
loop_
_entity.id
_entity.type
_entity.pdbx_description
1 polymer ?
#
loop_
_entity_poly.entity_id
_entity_poly.type
_entity_poly.pdbx_seq_one_letter_code
_entity_poly.pdbx_strand_id
1 'polypeptide(L)'
;MIADKVLVPRKVYKLTIEYNGFIFDGPHRGAVVSNHNYYEFNGKKGWIFSTDFEAGPGARTLMICADEPAYKSVVKMTVRHPADLTALSNMMDSGTDIEENGWAVTTYEESPPMV
;
A
#
# COMPACT_ATOMS: atom_id res chain seq x y z
N MET A 1 -15.92 -14.63 4.11
CA MET A 1 -16.44 -14.68 2.73
C MET A 1 -16.41 -16.14 2.29
N ILE A 2 -17.56 -16.72 1.91
CA ILE A 2 -17.64 -18.10 1.41
C ILE A 2 -18.11 -17.97 -0.04
N ALA A 3 -17.45 -18.66 -0.97
CA ALA A 3 -17.94 -18.71 -2.34
C ALA A 3 -19.21 -19.57 -2.39
N ASP A 4 -20.31 -19.00 -2.90
CA ASP A 4 -21.60 -19.70 -3.01
C ASP A 4 -21.54 -20.90 -3.98
N LYS A 5 -20.47 -20.98 -4.79
CA LYS A 5 -20.23 -22.06 -5.74
C LYS A 5 -18.76 -22.44 -5.73
N VAL A 6 -18.49 -23.72 -5.99
CA VAL A 6 -17.14 -24.25 -6.17
C VAL A 6 -16.49 -23.55 -7.38
N LEU A 7 -15.27 -23.06 -7.19
CA LEU A 7 -14.50 -22.45 -8.27
C LEU A 7 -14.11 -23.52 -9.30
N VAL A 8 -14.39 -23.23 -10.57
CA VAL A 8 -14.02 -24.11 -11.69
C VAL A 8 -12.54 -23.91 -12.04
N PRO A 9 -11.75 -25.00 -12.17
CA PRO A 9 -10.36 -24.92 -12.59
C PRO A 9 -10.18 -24.19 -13.93
N ARG A 10 -9.05 -23.48 -14.08
CA ARG A 10 -8.67 -22.73 -15.30
C ARG A 10 -9.63 -21.60 -15.69
N LYS A 11 -10.46 -21.12 -14.76
CA LYS A 11 -11.19 -19.85 -14.92
C LYS A 11 -10.49 -18.74 -14.15
N VAL A 12 -10.54 -17.54 -14.71
CA VAL A 12 -10.06 -16.32 -14.05
C VAL A 12 -11.21 -15.74 -13.23
N TYR A 13 -10.89 -15.35 -11.99
CA TYR A 13 -11.83 -14.71 -11.07
C TYR A 13 -11.22 -13.39 -10.59
N LYS A 14 -12.09 -12.43 -10.26
CA LYS A 14 -11.70 -11.19 -9.60
C LYS A 14 -12.17 -11.26 -8.15
N LEU A 15 -11.23 -11.17 -7.22
CA LEU A 15 -11.50 -11.02 -5.79
C LEU A 15 -11.40 -9.53 -5.46
N THR A 16 -12.39 -9.00 -4.75
CA THR A 16 -12.37 -7.62 -4.26
C THR A 16 -12.65 -7.66 -2.77
N ILE A 17 -11.74 -7.06 -2.00
CA ILE A 17 -11.81 -7.01 -0.55
C ILE A 17 -11.63 -5.56 -0.15
N GLU A 18 -12.57 -5.05 0.63
CA GLU A 18 -12.47 -3.76 1.31
C GLU A 18 -12.14 -4.02 2.77
N TYR A 19 -11.16 -3.29 3.30
CA TYR A 19 -10.71 -3.42 4.67
C TYR A 19 -10.18 -2.08 5.17
N ASN A 20 -10.18 -1.94 6.49
CA ASN A 20 -9.53 -0.84 7.19
C ASN A 20 -8.58 -1.40 8.25
N GLY A 21 -7.54 -0.65 8.57
CA GLY A 21 -6.55 -1.00 9.58
C GLY A 21 -6.08 0.24 10.32
N PHE A 22 -5.07 0.08 11.15
CA PHE A 22 -4.43 1.17 11.87
C PHE A 22 -2.92 1.12 11.63
N ILE A 23 -2.29 2.29 11.66
CA ILE A 23 -0.84 2.43 11.62
C ILE A 23 -0.37 2.47 13.08
N PHE A 24 0.60 1.63 13.42
CA PHE A 24 1.13 1.58 14.79
C PHE A 24 1.96 2.84 15.09
N ASP A 25 1.80 3.36 16.31
CA ASP A 25 2.60 4.48 16.82
C ASP A 25 3.95 3.95 17.36
N GLY A 26 5.05 4.29 16.69
CA GLY A 26 6.43 3.95 17.07
C GLY A 26 7.16 2.97 16.13
N PRO A 27 8.50 2.99 16.10
CA PRO A 27 9.29 2.07 15.29
C PRO A 27 9.20 0.64 15.83
N HIS A 28 8.63 -0.27 15.04
CA HIS A 28 8.53 -1.69 15.36
C HIS A 28 9.44 -2.49 14.42
N ARG A 29 10.31 -3.34 14.98
CA ARG A 29 10.99 -4.39 14.21
C ARG A 29 10.09 -5.64 14.20
N GLY A 30 9.45 -5.94 13.07
CA GLY A 30 8.51 -7.06 12.92
C GLY A 30 7.69 -6.97 11.63
N ALA A 31 6.63 -7.77 11.50
CA ALA A 31 5.77 -7.88 10.31
C ALA A 31 5.02 -6.60 9.88
N VAL A 32 5.14 -5.50 10.65
CA VAL A 32 4.64 -4.17 10.29
C VAL A 32 5.78 -3.18 10.50
N VAL A 33 6.70 -3.08 9.56
CA VAL A 33 7.67 -1.98 9.57
C VAL A 33 7.05 -0.80 8.81
N SER A 34 5.99 -0.21 9.39
CA SER A 34 5.67 1.17 9.08
C SER A 34 6.67 2.02 9.84
N ASN A 35 7.77 2.39 9.20
CA ASN A 35 8.73 3.30 9.84
C ASN A 35 8.07 4.68 9.98
N HIS A 36 7.53 4.93 11.17
CA HIS A 36 7.15 6.27 11.58
C HIS A 36 8.43 7.00 11.98
N ASN A 37 9.09 7.59 11.00
CA ASN A 37 10.18 8.51 11.27
C ASN A 37 9.59 9.90 11.44
N TYR A 38 9.90 10.53 12.57
CA TYR A 38 9.77 11.98 12.65
C TYR A 38 11.01 12.59 12.00
N TYR A 39 10.79 13.54 11.11
CA TYR A 39 11.87 14.43 10.68
C TYR A 39 11.59 15.82 11.22
N GLU A 40 12.64 16.46 11.72
CA GLU A 40 12.57 17.87 12.09
C GLU A 40 13.29 18.67 11.01
N PHE A 41 12.56 19.49 10.28
CA PHE A 41 13.11 20.41 9.30
C PHE A 41 12.59 21.82 9.59
N ASN A 42 13.49 22.77 9.76
CA ASN A 42 13.16 24.16 10.15
C ASN A 42 12.24 24.26 11.39
N GLY A 43 12.47 23.43 12.41
CA GLY A 43 11.66 23.42 13.64
C GLY A 43 10.25 22.85 13.48
N LYS A 44 9.92 22.29 12.32
CA LYS A 44 8.66 21.57 12.08
C LYS A 44 8.90 20.07 12.17
N LYS A 45 8.10 19.41 13.01
CA LYS A 45 8.05 17.94 13.09
C LYS A 45 7.06 17.44 12.06
N GLY A 46 7.53 16.59 11.15
CA GLY A 46 6.72 15.91 10.16
C GLY A 46 6.75 14.40 10.38
N TRP A 47 5.64 13.74 10.06
CA TRP A 47 5.53 12.29 10.10
C TRP A 47 5.68 11.71 8.70
N ILE A 48 6.38 10.59 8.59
CA ILE A 48 6.46 9.80 7.36
C ILE A 48 5.78 8.46 7.60
N PHE A 49 5.03 8.01 6.60
CA PHE A 49 4.58 6.62 6.48
C PHE A 49 5.40 5.95 5.38
N SER A 50 6.12 4.89 5.72
CA SER A 50 6.94 4.13 4.77
C SER A 50 6.79 2.64 5.00
N THR A 51 6.90 1.84 3.95
CA THR A 51 6.74 0.38 3.99
C THR A 51 8.08 -0.34 3.81
N ASP A 52 8.24 -1.46 4.51
CA ASP A 52 9.33 -2.43 4.28
C ASP A 52 8.76 -3.85 4.38
N PHE A 53 8.78 -4.57 3.25
CA PHE A 53 8.07 -5.84 3.04
C PHE A 53 8.98 -6.96 2.49
N GLU A 54 10.31 -6.86 2.65
CA GLU A 54 11.26 -7.83 2.06
C GLU A 54 11.00 -9.29 2.49
N ALA A 55 10.52 -9.49 3.73
CA ALA A 55 10.17 -10.82 4.25
C ALA A 55 8.69 -10.90 4.67
N GLY A 56 8.07 -12.05 4.40
CA GLY A 56 6.78 -12.39 4.99
C GLY A 56 6.89 -12.42 6.53
N PRO A 57 5.88 -11.90 7.26
CA PRO A 57 4.55 -11.51 6.81
C PRO A 57 4.37 -9.99 6.61
N GLY A 58 5.37 -9.26 6.11
CA GLY A 58 5.35 -7.80 5.98
C GLY A 58 4.14 -7.25 5.20
N ALA A 59 4.05 -7.62 3.92
CA ALA A 59 3.06 -7.09 2.99
C ALA A 59 1.62 -7.34 3.45
N ARG A 60 1.32 -8.53 3.99
CA ARG A 60 -0.04 -8.92 4.41
C ARG A 60 -0.62 -8.12 5.57
N THR A 61 0.18 -7.27 6.21
CA THR A 61 -0.28 -6.36 7.26
C THR A 61 -0.83 -5.05 6.73
N LEU A 62 -0.45 -4.66 5.50
CA LEU A 62 -0.99 -3.49 4.81
C LEU A 62 -1.91 -3.88 3.66
N MET A 63 -1.55 -4.89 2.86
CA MET A 63 -2.28 -5.31 1.66
C MET A 63 -2.64 -6.79 1.71
N ILE A 64 -3.91 -7.13 1.47
CA ILE A 64 -4.34 -8.53 1.43
C ILE A 64 -3.81 -9.16 0.13
N CYS A 65 -2.74 -9.95 0.24
CA CYS A 65 -2.07 -10.58 -0.89
C CYS A 65 -1.59 -12.01 -0.59
N ALA A 66 -1.22 -12.73 -1.66
CA ALA A 66 -0.49 -13.99 -1.55
C ALA A 66 1.00 -13.70 -1.31
N ASP A 67 1.34 -13.46 -0.05
CA ASP A 67 2.65 -12.96 0.41
C ASP A 67 3.70 -14.09 0.49
N GLU A 68 4.01 -14.69 -0.66
CA GLU A 68 5.17 -15.55 -0.88
C GLU A 68 5.88 -15.11 -2.18
N PRO A 69 7.23 -15.13 -2.23
CA PRO A 69 7.97 -14.60 -3.38
C PRO A 69 7.70 -15.27 -4.74
N ALA A 70 7.11 -16.47 -4.72
CA ALA A 70 6.74 -17.20 -5.92
C ALA A 70 5.50 -16.62 -6.63
N TYR A 71 4.65 -15.86 -5.94
CA TYR A 71 3.40 -15.32 -6.47
C TYR A 71 3.55 -13.91 -7.04
N LYS A 72 4.37 -13.77 -8.10
CA LYS A 72 4.54 -12.48 -8.77
C LYS A 72 3.25 -12.01 -9.45
N SER A 73 2.95 -10.73 -9.34
CA SER A 73 1.79 -10.10 -9.96
C SER A 73 2.09 -8.66 -10.39
N VAL A 74 1.25 -8.11 -11.27
CA VAL A 74 1.27 -6.69 -11.60
C VAL A 74 0.55 -5.94 -10.48
N VAL A 75 1.18 -4.94 -9.90
CA VAL A 75 0.59 -4.07 -8.89
C VAL A 75 0.16 -2.77 -9.54
N LYS A 76 -1.12 -2.43 -9.35
CA LYS A 76 -1.69 -1.14 -9.72
C LYS A 76 -2.16 -0.46 -8.44
N MET A 77 -1.65 0.74 -8.19
CA MET A 77 -1.87 1.42 -6.92
C MET A 77 -2.29 2.87 -7.10
N THR A 78 -3.16 3.30 -6.21
CA THR A 78 -3.56 4.69 -6.01
C THR A 78 -3.47 4.98 -4.52
N VAL A 79 -2.94 6.14 -4.15
CA VAL A 79 -2.76 6.55 -2.75
C VAL A 79 -3.51 7.85 -2.53
N ARG A 80 -4.41 7.86 -1.54
CA ARG A 80 -5.09 9.05 -1.05
C ARG A 80 -4.36 9.58 0.17
N HIS A 81 -3.89 10.82 0.12
CA HIS A 81 -3.07 11.45 1.17
C HIS A 81 -3.43 12.94 1.36
N PRO A 82 -3.05 13.59 2.46
CA PRO A 82 -3.16 15.04 2.61
C PRO A 82 -2.45 15.77 1.46
N ALA A 83 -3.06 16.84 0.93
CA ALA A 83 -2.57 17.54 -0.26
C ALA A 83 -1.23 18.26 -0.06
N ASP A 84 -0.80 18.47 1.19
CA ASP A 84 0.49 19.03 1.57
C ASP A 84 1.60 17.99 1.76
N LEU A 85 1.29 16.70 1.54
CA LEU A 85 2.24 15.60 1.54
C LEU A 85 2.53 15.09 0.12
N THR A 86 3.66 14.42 -0.04
CA THR A 86 4.03 13.70 -1.26
C THR A 86 3.90 12.20 -1.03
N ALA A 87 3.10 11.52 -1.85
CA ALA A 87 3.10 10.07 -1.91
C ALA A 87 4.18 9.59 -2.88
N LEU A 88 4.87 8.50 -2.53
CA LEU A 88 5.88 7.85 -3.35
C LEU A 88 5.58 6.36 -3.48
N SER A 89 5.97 5.77 -4.61
CA SER A 89 5.86 4.34 -4.87
C SER A 89 6.96 3.87 -5.84
N ASN A 90 6.91 2.59 -6.22
CA ASN A 90 7.86 1.94 -7.12
C ASN A 90 7.79 2.51 -8.55
N MET A 91 6.59 2.86 -9.01
CA MET A 91 6.35 3.33 -10.37
C MET A 91 6.18 4.84 -10.42
N MET A 92 6.35 5.43 -11.61
CA MET A 92 6.10 6.86 -11.84
C MET A 92 4.63 7.19 -11.61
N ASP A 93 4.35 8.36 -11.05
CA ASP A 93 2.98 8.84 -10.95
C ASP A 93 2.47 9.26 -12.34
N SER A 94 1.24 8.86 -12.61
CA SER A 94 0.47 9.23 -13.81
C SER A 94 -0.32 10.53 -13.61
N GLY A 95 -0.33 11.05 -12.38
CA GLY A 95 -1.02 12.27 -11.99
C GLY A 95 -1.41 12.31 -10.52
N THR A 96 -1.63 13.53 -10.02
CA THR A 96 -2.17 13.79 -8.68
C THR A 96 -3.37 14.72 -8.80
N ASP A 97 -4.53 14.24 -8.36
CA ASP A 97 -5.78 15.00 -8.33
C ASP A 97 -5.99 15.58 -6.93
N ILE A 98 -6.04 16.91 -6.81
CA ILE A 98 -6.29 17.59 -5.53
C ILE A 98 -7.80 17.68 -5.31
N GLU A 99 -8.26 17.15 -4.18
CA GLU A 99 -9.66 17.22 -3.73
C GLU A 99 -9.92 18.52 -2.93
N GLU A 100 -11.14 19.04 -2.98
CA GLU A 100 -11.54 20.27 -2.27
C GLU A 100 -11.43 20.18 -0.73
N ASN A 101 -11.38 18.97 -0.19
CA ASN A 101 -11.36 18.68 1.25
C ASN A 101 -9.94 18.67 1.86
N GLY A 102 -8.93 19.13 1.14
CA GLY A 102 -7.53 19.13 1.58
C GLY A 102 -6.80 17.79 1.41
N TRP A 103 -7.41 16.83 0.69
CA TRP A 103 -6.76 15.60 0.28
C TRP A 103 -6.32 15.66 -1.17
N ALA A 104 -5.46 14.73 -1.56
CA ALA A 104 -5.05 14.48 -2.92
C ALA A 104 -5.02 12.97 -3.17
N VAL A 105 -5.20 12.59 -4.43
CA VAL A 105 -5.14 11.21 -4.90
C VAL A 105 -4.07 11.10 -5.97
N THR A 106 -2.99 10.38 -5.68
CA THR A 106 -1.92 10.09 -6.65
C THR A 106 -2.08 8.69 -7.20
N THR A 107 -2.06 8.56 -8.53
CA THR A 107 -2.16 7.27 -9.23
C THR A 107 -0.84 6.92 -9.90
N TYR A 108 -0.40 5.68 -9.78
CA TYR A 108 0.87 5.21 -10.32
C TYR A 108 0.67 4.28 -11.52
N GLU A 109 1.67 4.24 -12.39
CA GLU A 109 1.75 3.28 -13.50
C GLU A 109 1.81 1.83 -12.99
N GLU A 110 1.40 0.89 -13.84
CA GLU A 110 1.42 -0.54 -13.50
C GLU A 110 2.86 -1.07 -13.38
N SER A 111 3.13 -1.83 -12.33
CA SER A 111 4.44 -2.43 -12.14
C SER A 111 4.69 -3.59 -13.12
N PRO A 112 5.96 -3.94 -13.42
CA PRO A 112 6.28 -5.28 -13.89
C PRO A 112 5.82 -6.34 -12.87
N PRO A 113 5.72 -7.63 -13.26
CA PRO A 113 5.41 -8.70 -12.32
C PRO A 113 6.41 -8.75 -11.16
N MET A 114 5.95 -8.39 -9.96
CA MET A 114 6.73 -8.32 -8.73
C MET A 114 5.94 -8.90 -7.55
N VAL A 115 6.62 -9.07 -6.42
CA VAL A 115 6.05 -9.54 -5.15
C VAL A 115 5.64 -8.33 -4.34
#